data_AF-A0A2T3AHA9-F1
#
_entry.id   AF-A0A2T3AHA9-F1
#
_cell.length_a   1.000
_cell.length_b   1.000
_cell.length_c   1.000
_cell.angle_alpha   90.00
_cell.angle_beta   90.00
_cell.angle_gamma   90.00
#
_symmetry.space_group_name_H-M   'P 1'
#
loop_
_entity.id
_entity.type
_entity.pdbx_description
1 polymer ?
#
loop_
_entity_poly.entity_id
_entity_poly.type
_entity_poly.pdbx_seq_one_letter_code
_entity_poly.pdbx_strand_id
1 'polypeptide(L)' 'KNKDMEIVQQIAFKEGWRRCYRCHTMVEHRVACRHMTCVCGAEFCYVCGQV' A
#
# COMPACT_ATOMS: atom_id res chain seq x y z
N LYS A 1 -17.16 4.63 12.81
CA LYS A 1 -16.43 4.45 11.53
C LYS A 1 -15.83 5.80 11.16
N ASN A 2 -14.51 5.92 11.16
CA ASN A 2 -13.84 7.21 10.97
C ASN A 2 -13.63 7.44 9.46
N LYS A 3 -14.48 8.28 8.86
CA LYS A 3 -14.64 8.45 7.41
C LYS A 3 -13.37 9.02 6.74
N ASP A 4 -12.59 9.77 7.52
CA ASP A 4 -11.35 10.42 7.08
C ASP A 4 -10.27 9.40 6.70
N MET A 5 -10.22 8.26 7.40
CA MET A 5 -9.26 7.18 7.14
C MET A 5 -9.52 6.44 5.83
N GLU A 6 -10.78 6.35 5.40
CA GLU A 6 -11.14 5.76 4.11
C GLU A 6 -10.73 6.69 2.96
N ILE A 7 -10.94 8.00 3.14
CA ILE A 7 -10.55 9.02 2.15
C ILE A 7 -9.03 9.02 1.94
N VAL A 8 -8.25 8.99 3.02
CA VAL A 8 -6.78 8.94 2.95
C VAL A 8 -6.29 7.70 2.19
N GLN A 9 -6.90 6.52 2.43
CA GLN A 9 -6.53 5.30 1.72
C GLN A 9 -6.86 5.35 0.23
N GLN A 10 -7.99 5.97 -0.14
CA GLN A 10 -8.35 6.12 -1.55
C GLN A 10 -7.42 7.09 -2.29
N ILE A 11 -7.06 8.21 -1.66
CA ILE A 11 -6.10 9.16 -2.22
C ILE A 11 -4.74 8.48 -2.38
N ALA A 12 -4.27 7.80 -1.33
CA ALA A 12 -3.02 7.04 -1.38
C ALA A 12 -3.00 6.04 -2.55
N PHE A 13 -4.07 5.26 -2.74
CA PHE A 13 -4.14 4.30 -3.85
C PHE A 13 -4.05 4.97 -5.23
N LYS A 14 -4.63 6.16 -5.40
CA LYS A 14 -4.52 6.93 -6.65
C LYS A 14 -3.10 7.43 -6.91
N GLU A 15 -2.40 7.81 -5.85
CA GLU A 15 -1.01 8.28 -5.91
C GLU A 15 0.01 7.15 -6.05
N GLY A 16 -0.42 5.88 -6.06
CA GLY A 16 0.50 4.73 -6.12
C GLY A 16 0.95 4.21 -4.76
N TRP A 17 0.31 4.63 -3.67
CA TRP A 17 0.72 4.32 -2.31
C TRP A 17 -0.19 3.25 -1.70
N ARG A 18 0.40 2.30 -0.97
CA ARG A 18 -0.34 1.24 -0.29
C ARG A 18 0.17 0.98 1.10
N ARG A 19 -0.76 0.68 2.01
CA ARG A 19 -0.44 0.34 3.40
C ARG A 19 0.08 -1.11 3.48
N CYS A 20 1.25 -1.29 4.10
CA CYS A 20 1.81 -2.60 4.37
C CYS A 20 0.88 -3.41 5.29
N TYR A 21 0.63 -4.67 4.94
CA TYR A 21 -0.21 -5.56 5.76
C TYR A 21 0.46 -5.93 7.09
N ARG A 22 1.80 -5.89 7.15
CA ARG A 22 2.58 -6.31 8.33
C ARG A 22 2.85 -5.15 9.30
N CYS A 23 3.52 -4.09 8.84
CA CYS A 23 3.94 -2.98 9.72
C CYS A 23 3.08 -1.71 9.56
N HIS A 24 2.08 -1.74 8.69
CA HIS A 24 1.15 -0.64 8.49
C HIS A 24 1.73 0.68 7.98
N THR A 25 3.01 0.70 7.59
CA THR A 25 3.62 1.85 6.91
C THR A 25 3.07 2.02 5.49
N MET A 26 3.14 3.23 4.95
CA MET A 26 2.82 3.50 3.56
C MET A 26 4.02 3.17 2.67
N VAL A 27 3.76 2.43 1.59
CA VAL A 27 4.77 2.01 0.61
C VAL A 27 4.38 2.59 -0.73
N GLU A 28 5.29 3.31 -1.38
CA GLU A 28 5.12 3.87 -2.71
C GLU A 28 5.41 2.80 -3.78
N HIS A 29 4.58 2.75 -4.81
CA HIS A 29 4.72 1.85 -5.95
C HIS A 29 5.69 2.42 -6.99
N ARG A 30 6.90 1.87 -7.06
CA ARG A 30 7.92 2.25 -8.04
C ARG A 30 7.78 1.41 -9.32
N VAL A 31 6.82 1.79 -10.17
CA VAL A 31 6.61 1.41 -11.60
C VAL A 31 6.53 -0.08 -12.02
N ALA A 32 5.66 -0.32 -13.03
CA ALA A 32 5.45 -1.49 -13.91
C ALA A 32 5.22 -2.89 -13.31
N CYS A 33 5.80 -3.24 -12.17
CA CYS A 33 5.66 -4.56 -11.56
C CYS A 33 4.58 -4.56 -10.48
N ARG A 34 3.73 -5.58 -10.42
CA ARG A 34 2.69 -5.65 -9.39
C ARG A 34 3.23 -5.99 -7.98
N HIS A 35 4.51 -6.31 -7.83
CA HIS A 35 5.12 -6.56 -6.51
C HIS A 35 5.57 -5.26 -5.83
N MET A 36 5.37 -5.20 -4.51
CA MET A 36 5.84 -4.18 -3.60
C MET A 36 6.74 -4.80 -2.54
N THR A 37 7.78 -4.08 -2.14
CA THR A 37 8.65 -4.45 -1.03
C THR A 37 8.63 -3.34 0.02
N CYS A 38 8.25 -3.68 1.24
CA CYS A 38 8.25 -2.76 2.37
C CYS A 38 9.64 -2.63 2.99
N VAL A 39 9.90 -1.51 3.66
CA VAL A 39 11.09 -1.30 4.50
C VAL A 39 11.21 -2.31 5.65
N CYS A 40 10.11 -2.95 6.06
CA CYS A 40 10.13 -4.03 7.06
C CYS A 40 10.47 -5.41 6.47
N GLY A 41 10.75 -5.49 5.16
CA GLY A 41 11.04 -6.72 4.43
C GLY A 41 9.80 -7.50 3.95
N ALA A 42 8.59 -7.03 4.24
CA ALA A 42 7.38 -7.67 3.72
C ALA A 42 7.21 -7.39 2.22
N GLU A 43 6.98 -8.45 1.45
CA GLU A 43 6.64 -8.38 0.02
C GLU A 43 5.15 -8.65 -0.17
N PHE A 44 4.51 -7.92 -1.08
CA PHE A 44 3.08 -8.07 -1.36
C PHE A 44 2.70 -7.48 -2.72
N CYS A 45 1.57 -7.91 -3.26
CA CYS A 45 1.02 -7.39 -4.49
C CYS A 45 0.41 -5.99 -4.29
N TYR A 46 0.79 -5.01 -5.11
CA TYR A 46 0.22 -3.67 -5.14
C TYR A 46 -1.28 -3.68 -5.46
N VAL A 47 -1.78 -4.67 -6.22
CA VAL A 47 -3.18 -4.74 -6.67
C VAL A 47 -4.08 -5.35 -5.59
N CYS A 48 -3.73 -6.51 -5.05
CA CYS A 48 -4.57 -7.21 -4.07
C CYS A 48 -4.08 -7.10 -2.62
N GLY A 49 -2.83 -6.70 -2.37
CA GLY A 49 -2.24 -6.58 -1.03
C GLY A 49 -1.93 -7.91 -0.35
N GLN A 50 -2.03 -9.02 -1.08
CA GLN A 50 -1.66 -10.36 -0.63
C GLN A 50 -0.18 -10.62 -0.88
N VAL A 51 0.39 -11.56 -0.13
CA VAL A 51 1.75 -12.07 -0.30
C VAL A 51 1.83 -12.92 -1.57
#